data_AF-A0AAW0U499-F1
#
_entry.id   AF-A0AAW0U499-F1
#
_cell.length_a   1.000
_cell.length_b   1.000
_cell.length_c   1.000
_cell.angle_alpha   90.00
_cell.angle_beta   90.00
_cell.angle_gamma   90.00
#
_symmetry.space_group_name_H-M   'P 1'
#
loop_
_entity.id
_entity.type
_entity.pdbx_description
1 polymer ?
#
loop_
_entity_poly.entity_id
_entity_poly.type
_entity_poly.pdbx_seq_one_letter_code
_entity_poly.pdbx_strand_id
1 'polypeptide(L)'
;MVVVEVQPEYGYCVLVAVGSSFMLVWKAMKRAHQNTLENYPTFLMLLLLGGLQHPVLSAAGGVVWCLGRIAYATGYYTGDPRKRTRGMFGYLGLIAMLYSTGRLGTRLLGWY
;
A
#
# COMPACT_ATOMS: atom_id res chain seq x y z
N MET A 1 -9.10 17.25 -40.67
CA MET A 1 -8.15 17.87 -39.71
C MET A 1 -8.87 19.07 -39.12
N VAL A 2 -9.53 18.88 -37.97
CA VAL A 2 -10.27 19.97 -37.31
C VAL A 2 -9.25 20.80 -36.53
N VAL A 3 -8.92 21.97 -37.06
CA VAL A 3 -8.02 22.91 -36.40
C VAL A 3 -8.88 23.71 -35.42
N VAL A 4 -8.75 23.41 -34.13
CA VAL A 4 -9.44 24.15 -33.07
C VAL A 4 -8.64 25.43 -32.83
N GLU A 5 -9.13 26.56 -33.32
CA GLU A 5 -8.53 27.87 -33.03
C GLU A 5 -8.87 28.26 -31.58
N VAL A 6 -7.92 28.03 -30.67
CA VAL A 6 -8.02 28.44 -29.27
C VAL A 6 -7.79 29.95 -29.19
N GLN A 7 -8.77 30.73 -28.72
CA GLN A 7 -8.56 32.16 -28.52
C GLN A 7 -7.45 32.41 -27.49
N PRO A 8 -6.63 33.48 -27.64
CA PRO A 8 -5.47 33.77 -26.77
C PRO A 8 -5.81 33.82 -25.27
N GLU A 9 -7.06 34.15 -24.95
CA GLU A 9 -7.61 34.27 -23.59
C GLU A 9 -7.70 32.92 -22.86
N TYR A 10 -7.85 31.81 -23.60
CA TYR A 10 -7.93 30.46 -23.03
C TYR A 10 -6.56 29.80 -22.79
N GLY A 11 -5.46 30.50 -23.04
CA GLY A 11 -4.10 29.99 -22.77
C GLY A 11 -3.90 29.55 -21.31
N TYR A 12 -4.49 30.29 -20.36
CA TYR A 12 -4.50 29.92 -18.95
C TYR A 12 -5.32 28.66 -18.67
N CYS A 13 -6.47 28.46 -19.34
CA CYS A 13 -7.27 27.26 -19.18
C CYS A 13 -6.52 26.00 -19.64
N VAL A 14 -5.77 26.09 -20.75
CA VAL A 14 -4.95 24.97 -21.24
C VAL A 14 -3.79 24.69 -20.29
N LEU A 15 -3.11 25.73 -19.79
CA LEU A 15 -2.02 25.58 -18.81
C LEU A 15 -2.52 24.93 -17.51
N VAL A 16 -3.66 25.38 -17.00
CA VAL A 16 -4.28 24.83 -15.78
C VAL A 16 -4.75 23.39 -16.02
N ALA A 17 -5.31 23.05 -17.18
CA ALA A 17 -5.73 21.68 -17.50
C ALA A 17 -4.54 20.70 -17.54
N VAL A 18 -3.45 21.10 -18.18
CA VAL A 18 -2.21 20.31 -18.24
C VAL A 18 -1.58 20.18 -16.85
N GLY A 19 -1.48 21.29 -16.10
CA GLY A 19 -0.97 21.29 -14.73
C GLY A 19 -1.81 20.45 -13.76
N SER A 20 -3.13 20.51 -13.87
CA SER A 20 -4.06 19.72 -13.04
C SER A 20 -3.92 18.24 -13.30
N SER A 21 -3.75 17.84 -14.57
CA SER A 21 -3.54 16.44 -14.95
C SER A 21 -2.29 15.85 -14.29
N PHE A 22 -1.18 16.60 -14.32
CA PHE A 22 0.05 16.22 -13.63
C PHE A 22 -0.15 16.14 -12.11
N MET A 23 -0.77 17.16 -11.50
CA MET A 23 -1.04 17.20 -10.06
C MET A 23 -1.88 16.02 -9.57
N LEU A 24 -2.88 15.58 -10.34
CA LEU A 24 -3.73 14.44 -10.00
C LEU A 24 -2.91 13.14 -9.93
N VAL A 25 -2.04 12.89 -10.92
CA VAL A 25 -1.17 11.69 -10.93
C VAL A 25 -0.17 11.74 -9.78
N TRP A 26 0.47 12.89 -9.56
CA TRP A 26 1.42 13.09 -8.47
C TRP A 26 0.79 12.86 -7.09
N LYS A 27 -0.41 13.39 -6.87
CA LYS A 27 -1.16 13.20 -5.63
C LYS A 27 -1.51 11.72 -5.40
N ALA A 28 -1.89 11.00 -6.45
CA ALA A 28 -2.18 9.57 -6.36
C ALA A 28 -0.95 8.76 -5.95
N MET A 29 0.21 9.05 -6.53
CA MET A 29 1.48 8.43 -6.14
C MET A 29 1.83 8.71 -4.68
N LYS A 30 1.76 9.98 -4.25
CA LYS A 30 2.04 10.35 -2.85
C LYS A 30 1.07 9.69 -1.87
N ARG A 31 -0.22 9.58 -2.20
CA ARG A 31 -1.19 8.89 -1.32
C ARG A 31 -0.91 7.39 -1.21
N ALA A 32 -0.49 6.73 -2.29
CA ALA A 32 -0.10 5.32 -2.25
C ALA A 32 1.13 5.09 -1.34
N HIS A 33 2.12 5.97 -1.43
CA HIS A 33 3.29 5.96 -0.55
C HIS A 33 2.91 6.19 0.92
N GLN A 34 2.10 7.23 1.19
CA GLN A 34 1.67 7.55 2.55
C GLN A 34 0.86 6.40 3.19
N ASN A 35 -0.03 5.74 2.44
CA ASN A 35 -0.76 4.57 2.93
C ASN A 35 0.17 3.40 3.32
N THR A 36 1.33 3.29 2.66
CA THR A 36 2.31 2.26 3.02
C THR A 36 3.03 2.65 4.30
N LEU A 37 3.42 3.92 4.44
CA LEU A 37 4.02 4.46 5.67
C LEU A 37 3.09 4.37 6.88
N GLU A 38 1.79 4.60 6.72
CA GLU A 38 0.80 4.49 7.80
C GLU A 38 0.70 3.05 8.34
N ASN A 39 0.91 2.04 7.48
CA ASN A 39 0.80 0.61 7.86
C ASN A 39 2.15 -0.04 8.21
N TYR A 40 3.26 0.60 7.88
CA TYR A 40 4.62 0.07 8.08
C TYR A 40 4.98 -0.15 9.57
N PRO A 41 4.65 0.77 10.51
CA PRO A 41 4.94 0.57 11.93
C PRO A 41 4.22 -0.66 12.49
N THR A 42 2.93 -0.83 12.18
CA THR A 42 2.14 -1.96 12.64
C THR A 42 2.70 -3.29 12.12
N PHE A 43 3.11 -3.32 10.85
CA PHE A 43 3.77 -4.47 10.25
C PHE A 43 5.08 -4.84 10.96
N LEU A 44 5.95 -3.86 11.20
CA LEU A 44 7.22 -4.09 11.90
C LEU A 44 7.02 -4.58 13.33
N MET A 45 6.06 -4.02 14.06
CA MET A 45 5.73 -4.46 15.42
C MET A 45 5.29 -5.93 15.44
N LEU A 46 4.40 -6.32 14.51
CA LEU A 46 3.92 -7.69 14.42
C LEU A 46 5.00 -8.68 13.94
N LEU A 47 5.88 -8.26 13.03
CA LEU A 47 7.03 -9.05 12.59
C LEU A 47 8.02 -9.30 13.74
N LEU A 48 8.35 -8.26 14.52
CA LEU A 48 9.29 -8.36 15.63
C LEU A 48 8.73 -9.20 16.78
N LEU A 49 7.48 -8.93 17.17
CA LEU A 49 6.84 -9.68 18.26
C LEU A 49 6.51 -11.11 17.87
N GLY A 50 6.02 -11.36 16.65
CA GLY A 50 5.78 -12.71 16.16
C GLY A 50 7.07 -13.52 16.00
N GLY A 51 8.13 -12.88 15.54
CA GLY A 51 9.43 -13.51 15.27
C GLY A 51 10.14 -14.05 16.51
N LEU A 52 9.87 -13.47 17.69
CA LEU A 52 10.43 -13.94 18.97
C LEU A 52 10.03 -15.39 19.30
N GLN A 53 8.85 -15.83 18.86
CA GLN A 53 8.34 -17.17 19.17
C GLN A 53 8.30 -18.11 17.96
N HIS A 54 7.96 -17.59 16.78
CA HIS A 54 7.84 -18.38 15.55
C HIS A 54 8.55 -17.69 14.38
N PRO A 55 9.89 -17.73 14.33
CA PRO A 55 10.68 -16.96 13.36
C PRO A 55 10.36 -17.32 11.90
N VAL A 56 10.08 -18.59 11.61
CA VAL A 56 9.77 -19.06 10.24
C VAL A 56 8.39 -18.59 9.77
N LEU A 57 7.37 -18.63 10.64
CA LEU A 57 6.01 -18.18 10.31
C LEU A 57 5.96 -16.65 10.12
N SER A 58 6.65 -15.91 10.98
CA SER A 58 6.73 -14.46 10.86
C SER A 58 7.54 -14.01 9.64
N ALA A 59 8.62 -14.72 9.28
CA ALA A 59 9.34 -14.46 8.04
C ALA A 59 8.47 -14.71 6.80
N ALA A 60 7.75 -15.84 6.75
CA ALA A 60 6.85 -16.17 5.64
C ALA A 60 5.70 -15.15 5.51
N GLY A 61 5.06 -14.78 6.63
CA GLY A 61 4.02 -13.74 6.65
C GLY A 61 4.55 -12.37 6.20
N GLY A 62 5.82 -12.07 6.50
CA GLY A 62 6.50 -10.85 6.13
C GLY A 62 6.71 -10.73 4.63
N VAL A 63 7.17 -11.83 4.02
CA VAL A 63 7.32 -11.93 2.57
C VAL A 63 5.98 -11.77 1.86
N VAL A 64 4.92 -12.43 2.35
CA VAL A 64 3.56 -12.31 1.79
C VAL A 64 3.04 -10.87 1.87
N TRP A 65 3.30 -10.16 2.97
CA TRP A 65 2.93 -8.75 3.12
C TRP A 65 3.70 -7.83 2.15
N CYS A 66 5.01 -8.03 2.02
CA CYS A 66 5.85 -7.30 1.06
C CYS A 66 5.36 -7.48 -0.38
N LEU A 67 5.07 -8.73 -0.79
CA LEU A 67 4.50 -9.03 -2.11
C LEU A 67 3.13 -8.35 -2.31
N GLY A 68 2.31 -8.30 -1.26
CA GLY A 68 1.01 -7.60 -1.27
C GLY A 68 1.15 -6.11 -1.56
N ARG A 69 2.17 -5.47 -0.98
CA ARG A 69 2.45 -4.04 -1.21
C ARG A 69 3.05 -3.77 -2.58
N ILE A 70 3.89 -4.66 -3.11
CA ILE A 70 4.39 -4.55 -4.49
C ILE A 70 3.21 -4.63 -5.46
N ALA A 71 2.33 -5.63 -5.31
CA ALA A 71 1.13 -5.76 -6.14
C ALA A 71 0.16 -4.57 -6.01
N TYR A 72 0.05 -3.99 -4.80
CA TYR A 72 -0.73 -2.77 -4.56
C TYR A 72 -0.15 -1.56 -5.32
N ALA A 73 1.17 -1.38 -5.29
CA ALA A 73 1.85 -0.31 -6.01
C ALA A 73 1.71 -0.47 -7.54
N THR A 74 1.92 -1.69 -8.06
CA THR A 74 1.72 -1.99 -9.50
C THR A 74 0.28 -1.75 -9.94
N GLY A 75 -0.71 -2.07 -9.09
CA GLY A 75 -2.12 -1.78 -9.34
C GLY A 75 -2.43 -0.28 -9.46
N TYR A 76 -1.71 0.58 -8.74
CA TYR A 76 -1.87 2.04 -8.83
C TYR A 76 -1.35 2.65 -10.13
N TYR A 77 -0.27 2.09 -10.72
CA TYR A 77 0.27 2.57 -11.99
C TYR A 77 -0.59 2.20 -13.20
N THR A 78 -1.49 1.21 -13.06
CA THR A 78 -2.32 0.73 -14.17
C THR A 78 -3.58 1.60 -14.40
N GLY A 79 -3.86 2.60 -13.54
CA GLY A 79 -4.97 3.56 -13.72
C GLY A 79 -6.39 3.01 -13.49
N ASP A 80 -6.51 1.73 -13.14
CA ASP A 80 -7.78 0.99 -13.11
C ASP A 80 -8.21 0.75 -11.65
N PRO A 81 -9.32 1.36 -11.16
CA PRO A 81 -9.68 1.34 -9.74
C PRO A 81 -9.96 -0.07 -9.18
N ARG A 82 -10.32 -1.02 -10.05
CA ARG A 82 -10.55 -2.43 -9.69
C ARG A 82 -9.26 -3.22 -9.44
N LYS A 83 -8.09 -2.72 -9.87
CA LYS A 83 -6.79 -3.41 -9.64
C LYS A 83 -6.16 -3.05 -8.29
N ARG A 84 -6.76 -2.13 -7.51
CA ARG A 84 -6.33 -1.81 -6.14
C ARG A 84 -6.49 -2.96 -5.15
N THR A 85 -7.48 -3.83 -5.35
CA THR A 85 -7.73 -5.02 -4.52
C THR A 85 -6.73 -6.15 -4.76
N ARG A 86 -5.85 -6.04 -5.77
CA ARG A 86 -4.80 -7.05 -5.98
C ARG A 86 -3.86 -7.14 -4.79
N GLY A 87 -3.61 -6.08 -4.04
CA GLY A 87 -2.74 -6.13 -2.84
C GLY A 87 -3.38 -6.75 -1.59
N MET A 88 -4.66 -7.15 -1.64
CA MET A 88 -5.42 -7.57 -0.45
C MET A 88 -4.93 -8.91 0.13
N PHE A 89 -4.20 -9.72 -0.65
CA PHE A 89 -3.55 -10.93 -0.15
C PHE A 89 -2.47 -10.64 0.90
N GLY A 90 -1.92 -9.42 0.96
CA GLY A 90 -1.01 -9.02 2.03
C GLY A 90 -1.64 -9.04 3.43
N TYR A 91 -2.97 -8.96 3.53
CA TYR A 91 -3.68 -9.10 4.81
C TYR A 91 -3.63 -10.52 5.37
N LEU A 92 -3.45 -11.55 4.53
CA LEU A 92 -3.25 -12.92 5.00
C LEU A 92 -1.92 -13.05 5.77
N GLY A 93 -0.88 -12.34 5.31
CA GLY A 93 0.39 -12.25 6.03
C GLY A 93 0.25 -11.54 7.38
N LEU A 94 -0.55 -10.48 7.45
CA LEU A 94 -0.87 -9.79 8.71
C LEU A 94 -1.62 -10.68 9.70
N ILE A 95 -2.58 -11.48 9.25
CA ILE A 95 -3.33 -12.42 10.10
C ILE A 95 -2.39 -13.51 10.65
N ALA A 96 -1.49 -14.04 9.82
CA ALA A 96 -0.50 -15.02 10.25
C ALA A 96 0.44 -14.45 11.33
N MET A 97 0.87 -13.19 11.16
CA MET A 97 1.68 -12.52 12.17
C MET A 97 0.91 -12.21 13.45
N LEU A 98 -0.34 -11.75 13.34
CA LEU A 98 -1.22 -11.49 14.48
C LEU A 98 -1.42 -12.75 15.34
N TYR A 99 -1.61 -13.90 14.69
CA TYR A 99 -1.67 -15.19 15.36
C TYR A 99 -0.36 -15.51 16.12
N SER A 100 0.79 -15.30 15.48
CA SER A 100 2.09 -15.54 16.13
C SER A 100 2.32 -14.63 17.35
N THR A 101 1.90 -13.36 17.29
CA THR A 101 1.97 -12.42 18.42
C THR A 101 0.98 -12.79 19.53
N GLY A 102 -0.23 -13.20 19.19
CA GLY A 102 -1.21 -13.68 20.18
C GLY A 102 -0.71 -14.89 20.96
N ARG A 103 -0.06 -15.84 20.26
CA ARG A 103 0.54 -17.03 20.88
C ARG A 103 1.76 -16.72 21.76
N LEU A 104 2.47 -15.61 21.50
CA LEU A 104 3.48 -15.08 22.40
C LEU A 104 2.85 -14.52 23.68
N GLY A 105 1.77 -13.74 23.55
CA GLY A 105 1.05 -13.19 24.69
C GLY A 105 0.52 -14.27 25.65
N THR A 106 -0.06 -15.35 25.12
CA THR A 106 -0.56 -16.46 25.96
C THR A 106 0.56 -17.20 26.68
N ARG A 107 1.74 -17.31 26.07
CA ARG A 107 2.92 -17.92 26.69
C ARG A 107 3.47 -17.08 27.83
N LEU A 108 3.54 -15.75 27.63
CA LEU A 108 3.99 -14.82 28.67
C LEU A 108 3.05 -14.78 29.88
N LEU A 109 1.75 -15.02 29.67
CA LEU A 109 0.74 -15.12 30.73
C LEU A 109 0.78 -16.46 31.49
N GLY A 110 1.63 -17.41 31.09
CA GLY A 110 1.74 -18.72 31.73
C GLY A 110 0.51 -19.61 31.55
N TRP A 111 -0.38 -19.26 30.61
CA TRP A 111 -1.56 -20.07 30.30
C TRP A 111 -1.24 -21.25 29.37
N TYR A 112 -0.03 -21.30 28.81
CA TYR A 112 0.55 -22.46 28.11
C TYR A 112 2.07 -22.34 27.94
#